data_AF-A0A9E4T7E2-F1
#
_entry.id   AF-A0A9E4T7E2-F1
#
_cell.length_a   1.000
_cell.length_b   1.000
_cell.length_c   1.000
_cell.angle_alpha   90.00
_cell.angle_beta   90.00
_cell.angle_gamma   90.00
#
_symmetry.space_group_name_H-M   'P 1'
#
loop_
_entity.id
_entity.type
_entity.pdbx_description
1 polymer ?
#
loop_
_entity_poly.entity_id
_entity_poly.type
_entity_poly.pdbx_seq_one_letter_code
_entity_poly.pdbx_strand_id
1 'polypeptide(L)'
;MLRLSSINPVAAFVLKVVFWLPVCLAGWYYLAPSLVWPVGLLSDWILTALFPQIFHGVEQQGDRLDFVTLLAMPAELLRGQQPGVSGDLVFTVNPLLYSYGLPLYTALSIATPGDAKDEDLKWNKWLWGLPLLFLFQVWGVCFDGLKTLLFTLGPEISSQLAFSPIAMDGVALGYQLGYLILPSVLPLVIWVVQYRAYLTEMVWAPE
;
A
#
# COMPACT_ATOMS: atom_id res chain seq x y z
N MET A 1 -33.07 -27.30 23.16
CA MET A 1 -33.10 -25.98 22.51
C MET A 1 -32.12 -25.08 23.23
N LEU A 2 -30.89 -24.99 22.74
CA LEU A 2 -29.89 -24.04 23.24
C LEU A 2 -30.35 -22.64 22.81
N ARG A 3 -30.81 -21.82 23.75
CA ARG A 3 -30.95 -20.38 23.51
C ARG A 3 -29.53 -19.85 23.30
N LEU A 4 -29.19 -19.49 22.06
CA LEU A 4 -28.04 -18.64 21.77
C LEU A 4 -28.33 -17.30 22.47
N SER A 5 -27.91 -17.19 23.72
CA SER A 5 -27.91 -15.96 24.51
C SER A 5 -27.10 -14.91 23.75
N SER A 6 -27.78 -13.82 23.39
CA SER A 6 -27.24 -12.48 23.10
C SER A 6 -25.72 -12.43 22.86
N ILE A 7 -25.30 -12.72 21.63
CA ILE A 7 -23.92 -12.45 21.24
C ILE A 7 -23.69 -10.94 21.42
N ASN A 8 -22.68 -10.57 22.22
CA ASN A 8 -22.26 -9.19 22.41
C ASN A 8 -22.13 -8.51 21.02
N PRO A 9 -22.73 -7.33 20.80
CA PRO A 9 -22.73 -6.66 19.49
C PRO A 9 -21.32 -6.48 18.92
N VAL A 10 -20.32 -6.22 19.78
CA VAL A 10 -18.90 -6.13 19.41
C VAL A 10 -18.38 -7.48 18.91
N ALA A 11 -18.66 -8.57 19.62
CA ALA A 11 -18.25 -9.90 19.21
C ALA A 11 -18.91 -10.32 17.88
N ALA A 12 -20.20 -10.01 17.69
CA ALA A 12 -20.90 -10.26 16.43
C ALA A 12 -20.27 -9.50 15.26
N PHE A 13 -19.91 -8.23 15.46
CA PHE A 13 -19.22 -7.42 14.46
C PHE A 13 -17.83 -7.99 14.13
N VAL A 14 -17.02 -8.29 15.14
CA VAL A 14 -15.67 -8.86 14.94
C VAL A 14 -15.76 -10.17 14.16
N LEU A 15 -16.71 -11.05 14.49
CA LEU A 15 -16.92 -12.29 13.74
C LEU A 15 -17.28 -12.04 12.28
N LYS A 16 -18.11 -11.02 11.99
CA LYS A 16 -18.41 -10.60 10.61
C LYS A 16 -17.16 -10.10 9.89
N VAL A 17 -16.34 -9.27 10.52
CA VAL A 17 -15.07 -8.78 9.93
C VAL A 17 -14.15 -9.96 9.63
N VAL A 18 -13.96 -10.87 10.58
CA VAL A 18 -13.12 -12.07 10.41
C VAL A 18 -13.64 -12.97 9.28
N PHE A 19 -14.95 -13.07 9.11
CA PHE A 19 -15.56 -13.82 8.00
C PHE A 19 -15.35 -13.12 6.64
N TRP A 20 -15.53 -11.81 6.56
CA TRP A 20 -15.41 -11.06 5.30
C TRP A 20 -13.97 -10.80 4.88
N LEU A 21 -13.04 -10.73 5.84
CA LEU A 21 -11.63 -10.43 5.56
C LEU A 21 -10.99 -11.39 4.54
N PRO A 22 -11.12 -12.74 4.66
CA PRO A 22 -10.63 -13.68 3.64
C PRO A 22 -11.23 -13.44 2.25
N VAL A 23 -12.53 -13.11 2.17
CA VAL A 23 -13.21 -12.84 0.90
C VAL A 23 -12.67 -11.56 0.27
N CYS A 24 -12.53 -10.50 1.05
CA CYS A 24 -11.94 -9.24 0.60
C CYS A 24 -10.46 -9.40 0.21
N LEU A 25 -9.70 -10.22 0.94
CA LEU A 25 -8.31 -10.52 0.63
C LEU A 25 -8.19 -11.26 -0.70
N ALA A 26 -9.04 -12.27 -0.94
CA ALA A 26 -9.09 -13.01 -2.20
C ALA A 26 -9.45 -12.09 -3.38
N GLY A 27 -10.47 -11.24 -3.20
CA GLY A 27 -10.89 -10.28 -4.22
C GLY A 27 -9.79 -9.26 -4.55
N TRP A 28 -9.13 -8.71 -3.54
CA TRP A 28 -8.00 -7.80 -3.71
C TRP A 28 -6.81 -8.46 -4.41
N TYR A 29 -6.46 -9.68 -4.02
CA TYR A 29 -5.33 -10.40 -4.63
C TYR A 29 -5.60 -10.71 -6.12
N TYR A 30 -6.83 -11.09 -6.45
CA TYR A 30 -7.24 -11.30 -7.84
C TYR A 30 -7.22 -9.99 -8.66
N LEU A 31 -7.66 -8.88 -8.06
CA LEU A 31 -7.68 -7.55 -8.69
C LEU A 31 -6.35 -6.81 -8.61
N ALA A 32 -5.32 -7.41 -8.01
CA ALA A 32 -4.05 -6.76 -7.72
C ALA A 32 -3.43 -6.07 -8.95
N PRO A 33 -3.30 -6.70 -10.14
CA PRO A 33 -2.74 -6.03 -11.30
C PRO A 33 -3.51 -4.76 -11.70
N SER A 34 -4.84 -4.80 -11.64
CA SER A 34 -5.67 -3.64 -11.98
C SER A 34 -5.56 -2.52 -10.94
N LEU A 35 -5.45 -2.86 -9.66
CA LEU A 35 -5.28 -1.89 -8.58
C LEU A 35 -3.88 -1.27 -8.56
N VAL A 36 -2.87 -2.03 -8.97
CA VAL A 36 -1.48 -1.58 -9.08
C VAL A 36 -1.26 -0.66 -10.28
N TRP A 37 -2.02 -0.81 -11.37
CA TRP A 37 -1.86 0.01 -12.57
C TRP A 37 -1.84 1.53 -12.31
N PRO A 38 -2.84 2.14 -11.64
CA PRO A 38 -2.78 3.56 -11.34
C PRO A 38 -1.65 3.94 -10.36
N VAL A 39 -1.21 3.00 -9.51
CA VAL A 39 -0.07 3.21 -8.60
C VAL A 39 1.21 3.32 -9.41
N GLY A 40 1.41 2.41 -10.37
CA GLY A 40 2.54 2.44 -11.31
C GLY A 40 2.61 3.76 -12.07
N LEU A 41 1.49 4.21 -12.65
CA LEU A 41 1.43 5.48 -13.38
C LEU A 41 1.79 6.69 -12.51
N LEU A 42 1.25 6.75 -11.29
CA LEU A 42 1.51 7.90 -10.42
C LEU A 42 2.92 7.86 -9.83
N SER A 43 3.43 6.67 -9.48
CA SER A 43 4.81 6.50 -9.04
C SER A 43 5.82 6.83 -10.14
N ASP A 44 5.57 6.39 -11.38
CA ASP A 44 6.35 6.76 -12.56
C ASP A 44 6.45 8.28 -12.70
N TRP A 45 5.28 8.95 -12.72
CA TRP A 45 5.21 10.40 -12.85
C TRP A 45 5.93 11.13 -11.70
N ILE A 46 5.72 10.72 -10.44
CA ILE A 46 6.37 11.35 -9.29
C ILE A 46 7.89 11.18 -9.36
N LEU A 47 8.37 9.98 -9.63
CA LEU A 47 9.79 9.66 -9.57
C LEU A 47 10.56 10.28 -10.74
N THR A 48 10.02 10.23 -11.95
CA THR A 48 10.63 10.87 -13.12
C THR A 48 10.57 12.40 -13.04
N ALA A 49 9.55 12.98 -12.40
CA ALA A 49 9.48 14.43 -12.20
C ALA A 49 10.44 14.93 -11.10
N LEU A 50 10.54 14.22 -9.98
CA LEU A 50 11.38 14.64 -8.84
C LEU A 50 12.85 14.23 -8.98
N PHE A 51 13.11 13.11 -9.66
CA PHE A 51 14.43 12.52 -9.81
C PHE A 51 14.71 12.08 -11.26
N PRO A 52 14.59 13.00 -12.25
CA PRO A 52 14.75 12.70 -13.67
C PRO A 52 16.13 12.14 -14.05
N GLN A 53 17.15 12.41 -13.23
CA GLN A 53 18.51 11.91 -13.42
C GLN A 53 18.74 10.51 -12.84
N ILE A 54 17.77 9.96 -12.10
CA ILE A 54 17.88 8.64 -11.45
C ILE A 54 16.95 7.65 -12.15
N PHE A 55 15.69 8.02 -12.38
CA PHE A 55 14.68 7.12 -12.93
C PHE A 55 14.43 7.40 -14.40
N HIS A 56 14.49 6.36 -15.22
CA HIS A 56 13.98 6.37 -16.59
C HIS A 56 12.46 6.18 -16.60
N GLY A 57 11.96 5.28 -15.75
CA GLY A 57 10.53 5.08 -15.54
C GLY A 57 10.19 3.91 -14.64
N VAL A 58 8.89 3.66 -14.45
CA VAL A 58 8.34 2.52 -13.72
C VAL A 58 7.43 1.70 -14.64
N GLU A 59 7.79 0.44 -14.84
CA GLU A 59 7.03 -0.50 -15.66
C GLU A 59 6.28 -1.49 -14.79
N GLN A 60 5.08 -1.90 -15.22
CA GLN A 60 4.28 -2.87 -14.49
C GLN A 60 4.45 -4.28 -15.05
N GLN A 61 4.80 -5.23 -14.18
CA GLN A 61 4.83 -6.66 -14.45
C GLN A 61 3.81 -7.37 -13.56
N GLY A 62 2.57 -7.51 -14.06
CA GLY A 62 1.48 -8.13 -13.29
C GLY A 62 1.13 -7.33 -12.03
N ASP A 63 1.34 -7.89 -10.85
CA ASP A 63 1.15 -7.22 -9.55
C ASP A 63 2.41 -6.49 -9.04
N ARG A 64 3.51 -6.51 -9.82
CA ARG A 64 4.80 -5.91 -9.46
C ARG A 64 5.13 -4.69 -10.32
N LEU A 65 6.03 -3.87 -9.79
CA LEU A 65 6.55 -2.69 -10.47
C LEU A 65 8.07 -2.81 -10.60
N ASP A 66 8.55 -2.74 -11.83
CA ASP A 66 9.96 -2.72 -12.18
C ASP A 66 10.40 -1.26 -12.35
N PHE A 67 11.38 -0.86 -11.56
CA PHE A 67 11.93 0.49 -11.56
C PHE A 67 13.14 0.49 -12.48
N VAL A 68 13.03 1.19 -13.61
CA VAL A 68 14.09 1.33 -14.60
C VAL A 68 14.88 2.60 -14.30
N THR A 69 16.18 2.45 -14.07
CA THR A 69 17.03 3.56 -13.63
C THR A 69 18.12 3.87 -14.65
N LEU A 70 18.57 5.12 -14.66
CA LEU A 70 19.66 5.63 -15.50
C LEU A 70 21.04 5.39 -14.87
N LEU A 71 21.11 4.59 -13.79
CA LEU A 71 22.33 4.34 -13.03
C LEU A 71 23.20 3.30 -13.73
N ALA A 72 24.51 3.47 -13.61
CA ALA A 72 25.44 2.51 -14.16
C ALA A 72 25.35 1.19 -13.40
N MET A 73 25.21 0.08 -14.13
CA MET A 73 25.28 -1.25 -13.54
C MET A 73 26.63 -1.46 -12.84
N PRO A 74 26.64 -2.05 -11.62
CA PRO A 74 27.88 -2.43 -10.96
C PRO A 74 28.70 -3.39 -11.84
N ALA A 75 30.02 -3.19 -11.88
CA ALA A 75 30.94 -4.00 -12.70
C ALA A 75 30.86 -5.50 -12.39
N GLU A 76 30.40 -5.87 -11.20
CA GLU A 76 30.17 -7.25 -10.77
C GLU A 76 29.00 -7.91 -11.49
N LEU A 77 27.92 -7.18 -11.76
CA LEU A 77 26.78 -7.67 -12.54
C LEU A 77 27.11 -7.76 -14.04
N LEU A 78 28.10 -7.00 -14.49
CA LEU A 78 28.63 -7.03 -15.86
C LEU A 78 29.70 -8.13 -16.05
N ARG A 79 30.22 -8.76 -14.98
CA ARG A 79 31.21 -9.85 -15.11
C ARG A 79 30.57 -11.06 -15.80
N GLY A 80 31.08 -11.37 -16.99
CA GLY A 80 30.61 -12.49 -17.81
C GLY A 80 29.59 -12.08 -18.89
N GLN A 81 29.17 -10.81 -18.92
CA GLN A 81 28.46 -10.24 -20.06
C GLN A 81 29.44 -9.74 -21.13
N GLN A 82 28.99 -9.70 -22.39
CA GLN A 82 29.83 -9.25 -23.50
C GLN A 82 30.25 -7.78 -23.30
N PRO A 83 31.50 -7.40 -23.62
CA PRO A 83 31.93 -6.01 -23.57
C PRO A 83 31.02 -5.13 -24.43
N GLY A 84 30.38 -4.11 -23.83
CA GLY A 84 29.46 -3.19 -24.52
C GLY A 84 27.98 -3.39 -24.21
N VAL A 85 27.60 -4.37 -23.39
CA VAL A 85 26.25 -4.45 -22.83
C VAL A 85 26.14 -3.47 -21.65
N SER A 86 25.65 -2.27 -21.92
CA SER A 86 25.18 -1.34 -20.89
C SER A 86 23.68 -1.54 -20.75
N GLY A 87 23.26 -2.36 -19.77
CA GLY A 87 21.85 -2.49 -19.41
C GLY A 87 21.48 -1.44 -18.37
N ASP A 88 20.25 -0.92 -18.46
CA ASP A 88 19.68 -0.09 -17.39
C ASP A 88 19.56 -0.92 -16.11
N LEU A 89 19.90 -0.33 -14.96
CA LEU A 89 19.71 -1.01 -13.68
C LEU A 89 18.21 -1.06 -13.38
N VAL A 90 17.65 -2.26 -13.35
CA VAL A 90 16.24 -2.53 -13.06
C VAL A 90 16.11 -3.31 -11.76
N PHE A 91 15.16 -2.93 -10.91
CA PHE A 91 14.81 -3.68 -9.72
C PHE A 91 13.30 -3.68 -9.48
N THR A 92 12.80 -4.73 -8.83
CA THR A 92 11.36 -4.94 -8.65
C THR A 92 10.90 -4.57 -7.24
N VAL A 93 9.83 -3.79 -7.16
CA VAL A 93 9.10 -3.44 -5.93
C VAL A 93 7.77 -4.21 -5.88
N ASN A 94 7.32 -4.53 -4.67
CA ASN A 94 6.02 -5.17 -4.43
C ASN A 94 5.00 -4.17 -3.85
N PRO A 95 4.10 -3.59 -4.68
CA PRO A 95 3.08 -2.65 -4.21
C PRO A 95 2.06 -3.25 -3.24
N LEU A 96 1.92 -4.58 -3.20
CA LEU A 96 0.96 -5.25 -2.31
C LEU A 96 1.32 -5.08 -0.83
N LEU A 97 2.60 -4.88 -0.53
CA LEU A 97 3.08 -4.56 0.83
C LEU A 97 2.49 -3.24 1.35
N TYR A 98 1.99 -2.38 0.46
CA TYR A 98 1.47 -1.06 0.78
C TYR A 98 -0.06 -0.96 0.64
N SER A 99 -0.75 -2.04 0.23
CA SER A 99 -2.20 -2.04 0.00
C SER A 99 -2.98 -3.13 0.70
N TYR A 100 -2.34 -4.01 1.47
CA TYR A 100 -3.05 -5.05 2.23
C TYR A 100 -4.06 -4.50 3.26
N GLY A 101 -3.97 -3.20 3.60
CA GLY A 101 -4.97 -2.51 4.40
C GLY A 101 -6.32 -2.32 3.70
N LEU A 102 -6.36 -2.32 2.36
CA LEU A 102 -7.59 -2.17 1.58
C LEU A 102 -8.61 -3.30 1.82
N PRO A 103 -8.23 -4.59 1.79
CA PRO A 103 -9.08 -5.69 2.24
C PRO A 103 -9.66 -5.49 3.63
N LEU A 104 -8.85 -5.06 4.59
CA LEU A 104 -9.28 -4.83 5.97
C LEU A 104 -10.30 -3.69 6.05
N TYR A 105 -10.02 -2.56 5.42
CA TYR A 105 -10.94 -1.42 5.35
C TYR A 105 -12.29 -1.80 4.72
N THR A 106 -12.23 -2.61 3.66
CA THR A 106 -13.42 -3.09 2.95
C THR A 106 -14.22 -4.06 3.82
N ALA A 107 -13.55 -5.01 4.48
CA ALA A 107 -14.19 -5.94 5.40
C ALA A 107 -14.84 -5.24 6.60
N LEU A 108 -14.16 -4.23 7.17
CA LEU A 108 -14.71 -3.36 8.22
C LEU A 108 -15.97 -2.63 7.74
N SER A 109 -15.93 -2.05 6.54
CA SER A 109 -17.06 -1.32 5.96
C SER A 109 -18.26 -2.22 5.65
N ILE A 110 -18.03 -3.45 5.16
CA ILE A 110 -19.09 -4.44 4.91
C ILE A 110 -19.69 -4.94 6.23
N ALA A 111 -18.84 -5.20 7.24
CA ALA A 111 -19.28 -5.70 8.52
C ALA A 111 -20.09 -4.66 9.32
N THR A 112 -19.93 -3.37 9.02
CA THR A 112 -20.74 -2.29 9.58
C THR A 112 -22.20 -2.44 9.12
N PRO A 113 -23.14 -2.76 10.02
CA PRO A 113 -24.57 -2.73 9.76
C PRO A 113 -24.99 -1.32 9.32
N GLY A 114 -25.82 -1.24 8.30
CA GLY A 114 -26.54 -0.03 7.95
C GLY A 114 -28.02 -0.36 7.83
N ASP A 115 -28.90 0.58 8.17
CA ASP A 115 -30.30 0.48 7.80
C ASP A 115 -30.43 0.51 6.27
N ALA A 116 -31.47 -0.13 5.73
CA ALA A 116 -31.70 -0.19 4.28
C ALA A 116 -31.79 1.19 3.60
N LYS A 117 -32.03 2.26 4.36
CA LYS A 117 -32.05 3.65 3.88
C LYS A 117 -30.67 4.31 3.82
N ASP A 118 -29.70 3.82 4.58
CA ASP A 118 -28.36 4.42 4.72
C ASP A 118 -27.27 3.63 3.97
N GLU A 119 -27.66 2.61 3.20
CA GLU A 119 -26.72 1.76 2.47
C GLU A 119 -25.97 2.53 1.38
N ASP A 120 -26.62 3.48 0.71
CA ASP A 120 -25.96 4.39 -0.25
C ASP A 120 -24.88 5.26 0.43
N LEU A 121 -25.16 5.73 1.65
CA LEU A 121 -24.22 6.54 2.41
C LEU A 121 -23.01 5.72 2.87
N LYS A 122 -23.21 4.44 3.20
CA LYS A 122 -22.13 3.49 3.54
C LYS A 122 -21.17 3.30 2.37
N TRP A 123 -21.70 3.03 1.17
CA TRP A 123 -20.85 2.84 -0.01
C TRP A 123 -20.14 4.12 -0.44
N ASN A 124 -20.77 5.28 -0.27
CA ASN A 124 -20.09 6.56 -0.49
C ASN A 124 -18.91 6.76 0.49
N LYS A 125 -19.10 6.47 1.79
CA LYS A 125 -18.00 6.54 2.78
C LYS A 125 -16.85 5.61 2.42
N TRP A 126 -17.17 4.35 2.08
CA TRP A 126 -16.19 3.38 1.59
C TRP A 126 -15.41 3.93 0.38
N LEU A 127 -16.13 4.46 -0.62
CA LEU A 127 -15.51 5.03 -1.82
C LEU A 127 -14.55 6.19 -1.48
N TRP A 128 -14.88 7.05 -0.52
CA TRP A 128 -14.01 8.15 -0.08
C TRP A 128 -12.75 7.70 0.66
N GLY A 129 -12.74 6.51 1.26
CA GLY A 129 -11.53 5.96 1.87
C GLY A 129 -10.51 5.46 0.84
N LEU A 130 -10.96 5.05 -0.35
CA LEU A 130 -10.10 4.45 -1.37
C LEU A 130 -9.02 5.40 -1.92
N PRO A 131 -9.34 6.65 -2.31
CA PRO A 131 -8.32 7.59 -2.78
C PRO A 131 -7.23 7.83 -1.73
N LEU A 132 -7.60 7.87 -0.45
CA LEU A 132 -6.64 8.10 0.61
C LEU A 132 -5.69 6.92 0.77
N LEU A 133 -6.21 5.69 0.81
CA LEU A 133 -5.39 4.47 0.82
C LEU A 133 -4.50 4.37 -0.41
N PHE A 134 -5.02 4.75 -1.59
CA PHE A 134 -4.27 4.79 -2.83
C PHE A 134 -3.08 5.75 -2.78
N LEU A 135 -3.27 6.99 -2.29
CA LEU A 135 -2.19 7.96 -2.15
C LEU A 135 -1.08 7.46 -1.21
N PHE A 136 -1.46 6.78 -0.13
CA PHE A 136 -0.48 6.19 0.80
C PHE A 136 0.22 4.96 0.22
N GLN A 137 -0.46 4.20 -0.64
CA GLN A 137 0.18 3.12 -1.39
C GLN A 137 1.27 3.68 -2.33
N VAL A 138 0.96 4.75 -3.06
CA VAL A 138 1.91 5.44 -3.95
C VAL A 138 3.09 5.99 -3.15
N TRP A 139 2.83 6.62 -2.01
CA TRP A 139 3.89 7.04 -1.08
C TRP A 139 4.82 5.88 -0.72
N GLY A 140 4.25 4.77 -0.26
CA GLY A 140 5.02 3.58 0.14
C GLY A 140 5.91 3.04 -0.99
N VAL A 141 5.33 2.89 -2.18
CA VAL A 141 6.04 2.41 -3.38
C VAL A 141 7.19 3.34 -3.78
N CYS A 142 6.98 4.66 -3.79
CA CYS A 142 8.04 5.61 -4.13
C CYS A 142 9.19 5.57 -3.12
N PHE A 143 8.89 5.53 -1.82
CA PHE A 143 9.92 5.42 -0.79
C PHE A 143 10.63 4.07 -0.78
N ASP A 144 9.96 2.97 -1.14
CA ASP A 144 10.59 1.66 -1.35
C ASP A 144 11.63 1.71 -2.47
N GLY A 145 11.26 2.33 -3.60
CA GLY A 145 12.16 2.55 -4.72
C GLY A 145 13.43 3.30 -4.33
N LEU A 146 13.26 4.45 -3.67
CA LEU A 146 14.39 5.27 -3.19
C LEU A 146 15.23 4.54 -2.14
N LYS A 147 14.58 3.86 -1.18
CA LYS A 147 15.26 3.09 -0.13
C LYS A 147 16.05 1.94 -0.72
N THR A 148 15.55 1.30 -1.77
CA THR A 148 16.22 0.17 -2.42
C THR A 148 17.54 0.63 -3.05
N LEU A 149 17.51 1.74 -3.78
CA LEU A 149 18.71 2.35 -4.37
C LEU A 149 19.73 2.81 -3.31
N LEU A 150 19.27 3.44 -2.22
CA LEU A 150 20.16 4.04 -1.23
C LEU A 150 20.76 3.04 -0.23
N PHE A 151 20.02 1.97 0.11
CA PHE A 151 20.37 1.10 1.24
C PHE A 151 20.41 -0.39 0.91
N THR A 152 19.91 -0.82 -0.24
CA THR A 152 19.73 -2.26 -0.53
C THR A 152 20.63 -2.77 -1.66
N LEU A 153 20.81 -1.99 -2.73
CA LEU A 153 21.61 -2.41 -3.90
C LEU A 153 23.13 -2.23 -3.74
N GLY A 154 23.58 -1.70 -2.61
CA GLY A 154 25.00 -1.60 -2.25
C GLY A 154 25.64 -0.23 -2.47
N PRO A 155 26.86 -0.03 -1.95
CA PRO A 155 27.55 1.26 -1.97
C PRO A 155 27.87 1.80 -3.37
N GLU A 156 28.06 0.90 -4.35
CA GLU A 156 28.38 1.25 -5.74
C GLU A 156 27.21 1.98 -6.42
N ILE A 157 25.97 1.65 -6.06
CA ILE A 157 24.77 2.34 -6.54
C ILE A 157 24.51 3.58 -5.69
N SER A 158 24.56 3.47 -4.36
CA SER A 158 24.20 4.58 -3.48
C SER A 158 25.13 5.79 -3.64
N SER A 159 26.42 5.56 -3.94
CA SER A 159 27.39 6.63 -4.17
C SER A 159 27.14 7.45 -5.45
N GLN A 160 26.43 6.88 -6.44
CA GLN A 160 26.06 7.60 -7.67
C GLN A 160 24.96 8.64 -7.44
N LEU A 161 24.14 8.47 -6.40
CA LEU A 161 22.94 9.27 -6.14
C LEU A 161 23.26 10.62 -5.48
N ALA A 162 24.41 10.72 -4.79
CA ALA A 162 24.87 11.91 -4.08
C ALA A 162 23.84 12.53 -3.10
N PHE A 163 23.01 11.70 -2.45
CA PHE A 163 22.05 12.17 -1.43
C PHE A 163 22.80 12.68 -0.20
N SER A 164 22.31 13.79 0.38
CA SER A 164 22.82 14.26 1.67
C SER A 164 22.38 13.33 2.81
N PRO A 165 23.10 13.27 3.94
CA PRO A 165 22.71 12.43 5.08
C PRO A 165 21.27 12.68 5.56
N ILE A 166 20.85 13.95 5.61
CA ILE A 166 19.48 14.33 5.99
C ILE A 166 18.44 13.80 4.99
N ALA A 167 18.75 13.81 3.70
CA ALA A 167 17.87 13.26 2.68
C ALA A 167 17.76 11.74 2.80
N MET A 168 18.87 11.05 3.09
CA MET A 168 18.90 9.62 3.35
C MET A 168 18.04 9.23 4.56
N ASP A 169 18.16 9.97 5.66
CA ASP A 169 17.32 9.79 6.85
C ASP A 169 15.84 10.03 6.53
N GLY A 170 15.53 11.07 5.74
CA GLY A 170 14.18 11.35 5.25
C GLY A 170 13.60 10.19 4.44
N VAL A 171 14.38 9.57 3.56
CA VAL A 171 13.96 8.38 2.81
C VAL A 171 13.72 7.19 3.73
N ALA A 172 14.64 6.94 4.68
CA ALA A 172 14.50 5.84 5.63
C ALA A 172 13.22 5.99 6.48
N LEU A 173 12.95 7.20 6.99
CA LEU A 173 11.75 7.49 7.78
C LEU A 173 10.48 7.39 6.92
N GLY A 174 10.50 7.93 5.70
CA GLY A 174 9.36 7.85 4.78
C GLY A 174 9.00 6.41 4.43
N TYR A 175 10.01 5.56 4.21
CA TYR A 175 9.85 4.12 4.01
C TYR A 175 9.30 3.44 5.27
N GLN A 176 9.87 3.69 6.45
CA GLN A 176 9.40 3.07 7.71
C GLN A 176 7.94 3.42 8.00
N LEU A 177 7.57 4.69 7.82
CA LEU A 177 6.19 5.15 7.96
C LEU A 177 5.28 4.41 6.97
N GLY A 178 5.65 4.39 5.69
CA GLY A 178 4.89 3.77 4.61
C GLY A 178 4.78 2.25 4.72
N TYR A 179 5.78 1.57 5.28
CA TYR A 179 5.82 0.11 5.37
C TYR A 179 5.20 -0.43 6.66
N LEU A 180 5.44 0.22 7.80
CA LEU A 180 5.04 -0.33 9.11
C LEU A 180 3.69 0.23 9.59
N ILE A 181 3.47 1.53 9.41
CA ILE A 181 2.37 2.25 10.07
C ILE A 181 1.20 2.42 9.13
N LEU A 182 1.43 3.02 7.96
CA LEU A 182 0.33 3.42 7.07
C LEU A 182 -0.56 2.24 6.63
N PRO A 183 -0.03 1.09 6.16
CA PRO A 183 -0.87 0.02 5.62
C PRO A 183 -1.67 -0.72 6.71
N SER A 184 -1.18 -0.72 7.95
CA SER A 184 -1.81 -1.40 9.09
C SER A 184 -2.79 -0.50 9.84
N VAL A 185 -2.44 0.76 10.08
CA VAL A 185 -3.18 1.66 10.97
C VAL A 185 -4.23 2.48 10.23
N LEU A 186 -3.90 3.01 9.05
CA LEU A 186 -4.83 3.86 8.29
C LEU A 186 -6.19 3.24 7.98
N PRO A 187 -6.29 1.98 7.50
CA PRO A 187 -7.61 1.41 7.20
C PRO A 187 -8.55 1.44 8.41
N LEU A 188 -7.99 1.20 9.60
CA LEU A 188 -8.74 1.27 10.85
C LEU A 188 -9.10 2.72 11.20
N VAL A 189 -8.14 3.66 11.13
CA VAL A 189 -8.38 5.08 11.45
C VAL A 189 -9.43 5.69 10.53
N ILE A 190 -9.32 5.47 9.22
CA ILE A 190 -10.28 5.95 8.22
C ILE A 190 -11.67 5.42 8.54
N TRP A 191 -11.78 4.12 8.81
CA TRP A 191 -13.05 3.51 9.18
C TRP A 191 -13.62 4.08 10.49
N VAL A 192 -12.82 4.18 11.56
CA VAL A 192 -13.26 4.76 12.85
C VAL A 192 -13.82 6.17 12.66
N VAL A 193 -13.13 7.02 11.89
CA VAL A 193 -13.57 8.41 11.64
C VAL A 193 -14.90 8.45 10.87
N GLN A 194 -15.05 7.59 9.85
CA GLN A 194 -16.23 7.54 8.99
C GLN A 194 -17.46 6.90 9.66
N TYR A 195 -17.23 5.94 10.56
CA TYR A 195 -18.26 5.11 11.20
C TYR A 195 -18.37 5.33 12.72
N ARG A 196 -17.88 6.47 13.23
CA ARG A 196 -17.89 6.84 14.66
C ARG A 196 -19.26 6.73 15.34
N ALA A 197 -20.33 7.08 14.64
CA ALA A 197 -21.70 7.04 15.18
C ALA A 197 -22.10 5.60 15.51
N TYR A 198 -21.88 4.69 14.58
CA TYR A 198 -22.08 3.26 14.77
C TYR A 198 -21.23 2.70 15.91
N LEU A 199 -19.95 3.06 15.98
CA LEU A 199 -19.08 2.64 17.09
C LEU A 199 -19.63 3.06 18.46
N THR A 200 -20.23 4.25 18.51
CA THR A 200 -20.83 4.78 19.74
C THR A 200 -22.07 3.95 20.10
N GLU A 201 -22.94 3.68 19.14
CA GLU A 201 -24.14 2.84 19.35
C GLU A 201 -23.78 1.42 19.82
N MET A 202 -22.73 0.82 19.26
CA MET A 202 -22.29 -0.53 19.67
C MET A 202 -21.80 -0.60 21.11
N VAL A 203 -21.03 0.40 21.55
CA VAL A 203 -20.44 0.44 22.90
C VAL A 203 -21.52 0.72 23.95
N TRP A 204 -22.54 1.49 23.60
CA TRP A 204 -23.61 1.90 24.50
C TRP A 204 -24.92 1.14 24.29
N ALA A 205 -24.91 0.04 23.53
CA ALA A 205 -26.09 -0.80 23.34
C ALA A 205 -26.53 -1.38 24.69
N PRO A 206 -27.79 -1.17 25.13
CA PRO A 206 -28.28 -1.77 26.37
C PRO A 206 -28.28 -3.31 26.24
N GLU A 207 -27.78 -3.99 27.27
CA GLU A 207 -27.75 -5.47 27.37
C GLU A 207 -29.15 -6.11 27.32
#